data_AF-A0A1G1YY84-F1
#
_entry.id   AF-A0A1G1YY84-F1
#
_cell.length_a   1.000
_cell.length_b   1.000
_cell.length_c   1.000
_cell.angle_alpha   90.00
_cell.angle_beta   90.00
_cell.angle_gamma   90.00
#
_symmetry.space_group_name_H-M   'P 1'
#
loop_
_entity.id
_entity.type
_entity.pdbx_description
1 polymer ?
#
loop_
_entity_poly.entity_id
_entity_poly.type
_entity_poly.pdbx_seq_one_letter_code
_entity_poly.pdbx_strand_id
1 'polypeptide(L)'
;MFIKILILAFIVFALWRTFLKYKNSDITGREMSIWAVFWLLVGTAALAPKKTDIVAQWLGVERGADLLVYLSIMALFFLVFKIIVKLEKMDRDITKVVRKNALDEAQKD
;
A
#
# COMPACT_ATOMS: atom_id res chain seq x y z
N MET A 1 -4.28 -12.75 24.41
CA MET A 1 -2.87 -12.98 23.98
C MET A 1 -2.74 -13.36 22.51
N PHE A 2 -3.60 -14.24 21.97
CA PHE A 2 -3.59 -14.65 20.55
C PHE A 2 -3.57 -13.49 19.54
N ILE A 3 -4.40 -12.46 19.73
CA ILE A 3 -4.47 -11.30 18.82
C ILE A 3 -3.11 -10.56 18.74
N LYS A 4 -2.37 -10.45 19.85
CA LYS A 4 -1.04 -9.80 19.86
C LYS A 4 -0.01 -10.59 19.05
N ILE A 5 -0.08 -11.92 19.09
CA ILE A 5 0.81 -12.82 18.34
C ILE A 5 0.52 -12.73 16.84
N LEU A 6 -0.76 -12.69 16.46
CA LEU A 6 -1.19 -12.49 15.06
C LEU A 6 -0.71 -11.14 14.51
N ILE A 7 -0.83 -10.06 15.30
CA ILE A 7 -0.36 -8.72 14.92
C ILE A 7 1.16 -8.70 14.75
N LEU A 8 1.92 -9.29 15.68
CA LEU A 8 3.37 -9.40 15.59
C LEU A 8 3.81 -10.19 14.35
N ALA A 9 3.18 -11.33 14.10
CA ALA A 9 3.43 -12.14 12.90
C ALA A 9 3.11 -11.37 11.62
N PHE A 10 2.03 -10.58 11.60
CA PHE A 10 1.65 -9.74 10.48
C PHE A 10 2.65 -8.59 10.23
N ILE A 11 3.17 -7.95 11.28
CA ILE A 11 4.20 -6.91 11.17
C ILE A 11 5.50 -7.49 10.63
N VAL A 12 5.94 -8.64 11.14
CA VAL A 12 7.15 -9.32 10.65
C VAL A 12 6.98 -9.73 9.18
N PHE A 13 5.82 -10.29 8.83
CA PHE A 13 5.48 -10.63 7.44
C PHE A 13 5.46 -9.38 6.53
N ALA A 14 4.88 -8.28 7.00
CA ALA A 14 4.81 -7.03 6.27
C ALA A 14 6.18 -6.38 6.05
N LEU A 15 7.04 -6.38 7.08
CA LEU A 15 8.43 -5.93 6.97
C LEU A 15 9.23 -6.82 6.02
N TRP A 16 9.07 -8.14 6.13
CA TRP A 16 9.68 -9.12 5.22
C TRP A 16 9.24 -8.89 3.76
N ARG A 17 7.95 -8.65 3.52
CA ARG A 17 7.41 -8.38 2.19
C ARG A 17 7.91 -7.04 1.62
N THR A 18 8.01 -6.01 2.46
CA THR A 18 8.59 -4.71 2.08
C THR A 18 10.07 -4.86 1.71
N PHE A 19 10.82 -5.68 2.47
CA PHE A 19 12.23 -5.96 2.22
C PHE A 19 12.45 -6.77 0.93
N LEU A 20 11.59 -7.76 0.64
CA LEU A 20 11.59 -8.50 -0.62
C LEU A 20 11.34 -7.61 -1.83
N LYS A 21 10.38 -6.67 -1.72
CA LYS A 21 10.12 -5.70 -2.79
C LYS A 21 11.25 -4.67 -2.98
N TYR A 22 11.96 -4.31 -1.92
CA TYR A 22 13.17 -3.50 -2.01
C TYR A 22 14.30 -4.24 -2.75
N LYS A 23 14.51 -5.53 -2.43
CA LYS A 23 15.54 -6.36 -3.07
C LYS A 23 15.27 -6.61 -4.56
N ASN A 24 14.01 -6.63 -4.97
CA ASN A 24 13.62 -6.80 -6.38
C ASN A 24 13.75 -5.52 -7.24
N SER A 25 14.24 -4.39 -6.71
CA SER A 25 14.38 -3.10 -7.43
C SER A 25 13.07 -2.51 -7.99
N ASP A 26 11.91 -3.04 -7.57
CA ASP A 26 10.58 -2.60 -8.01
C ASP A 26 10.13 -1.28 -7.35
N ILE A 27 10.87 -0.82 -6.33
CA ILE A 27 10.51 0.28 -5.43
C ILE A 27 11.71 1.21 -5.25
N THR A 28 11.53 2.52 -5.48
CA THR A 28 12.56 3.54 -5.24
C THR A 28 12.80 3.68 -3.73
N GLY A 29 14.03 3.93 -3.26
CA GLY A 29 14.36 4.00 -1.83
C GLY A 29 13.44 4.90 -0.97
N ARG A 30 12.84 5.94 -1.57
CA ARG A 30 11.84 6.80 -0.94
C ARG A 30 10.53 6.08 -0.60
N GLU A 31 10.05 5.20 -1.47
CA GLU A 31 8.84 4.42 -1.24
C GLU A 31 9.07 3.35 -0.16
N MET A 32 10.28 2.79 -0.05
CA MET A 32 10.64 1.88 1.06
C MET A 32 10.52 2.59 2.42
N SER A 33 11.04 3.83 2.53
CA SER A 33 10.95 4.61 3.78
C SER A 33 9.50 4.92 4.15
N ILE A 34 8.65 5.28 3.18
CA ILE A 34 7.22 5.54 3.42
C ILE A 34 6.52 4.29 3.94
N TRP A 35 6.76 3.12 3.31
CA TRP A 35 6.18 1.86 3.75
C TRP A 35 6.69 1.42 5.13
N ALA A 36 7.98 1.59 5.42
CA ALA A 36 8.54 1.26 6.73
C ALA A 36 7.93 2.11 7.86
N VAL A 37 7.79 3.42 7.64
CA VAL A 37 7.15 4.33 8.60
C VAL A 37 5.67 3.99 8.78
N PHE A 38 4.96 3.65 7.70
CA PHE A 38 3.57 3.22 7.76
C PHE A 38 3.39 1.97 8.62
N TRP A 39 4.22 0.93 8.42
CA TRP A 39 4.16 -0.30 9.21
C TRP A 39 4.53 -0.08 10.69
N LEU A 40 5.46 0.84 10.97
CA LEU A 40 5.78 1.26 12.34
C LEU A 40 4.60 1.98 13.02
N LEU A 41 3.91 2.86 12.30
CA LEU A 41 2.69 3.54 12.80
C LEU A 41 1.56 2.54 13.08
N VAL A 42 1.34 1.60 12.16
CA VAL A 42 0.33 0.54 12.34
C VAL A 42 0.69 -0.35 13.53
N GLY A 43 1.97 -0.73 13.67
CA GLY A 43 2.43 -1.57 14.77
C GLY A 43 2.31 -0.89 16.13
N THR A 44 2.64 0.40 16.22
CA THR A 44 2.48 1.18 17.46
C THR A 44 1.00 1.38 17.83
N ALA A 45 0.13 1.66 16.87
CA ALA A 45 -1.32 1.75 17.09
C ALA A 45 -1.93 0.42 17.56
N ALA A 46 -1.43 -0.71 17.05
CA ALA A 46 -1.92 -2.03 17.39
C ALA A 46 -1.44 -2.54 18.77
N LEU A 47 -0.26 -2.12 19.23
CA LEU A 47 0.31 -2.54 20.52
C LEU A 47 -0.26 -1.76 21.73
N ALA A 48 -0.85 -0.59 21.51
CA ALA A 48 -1.36 0.28 22.59
C ALA A 48 -2.81 0.76 22.37
N PRO A 49 -3.82 -0.14 22.42
CA PRO A 49 -5.23 0.21 22.21
C PRO A 49 -5.75 1.30 23.17
N LYS A 50 -5.25 1.36 24.41
CA LYS A 50 -5.61 2.40 25.39
C LYS A 50 -5.21 3.82 24.97
N LYS A 51 -4.16 3.99 24.16
CA LYS A 51 -3.77 5.30 23.60
C LYS A 51 -4.56 5.60 22.32
N THR A 52 -4.88 4.56 21.55
CA THR A 52 -5.75 4.66 20.37
C THR A 52 -7.16 5.09 20.75
N ASP A 53 -7.70 4.68 21.90
CA ASP A 53 -9.02 5.12 22.37
C ASP A 53 -9.08 6.62 22.71
N ILE A 54 -8.00 7.21 23.24
CA ILE A 54 -7.93 8.67 23.50
C ILE A 54 -7.95 9.45 22.18
N VAL A 55 -7.20 8.97 21.19
CA VAL A 55 -7.16 9.56 19.84
C VAL A 55 -8.50 9.35 19.11
N ALA A 56 -9.13 8.18 19.29
CA ALA A 56 -10.43 7.86 18.71
C ALA A 56 -11.55 8.73 19.30
N GLN A 57 -11.56 8.96 20.62
CA GLN A 57 -12.49 9.90 21.26
C GLN A 57 -12.33 11.33 20.75
N TRP A 58 -11.09 11.79 20.53
CA TRP A 58 -10.82 13.11 19.91
C TRP A 58 -11.31 13.19 18.46
N LEU A 59 -11.27 12.07 17.73
CA LEU A 59 -11.75 11.95 16.36
C LEU A 59 -13.24 11.55 16.25
N GLY A 60 -13.95 11.43 17.38
CA GLY A 60 -15.39 11.14 17.43
C GLY A 60 -15.78 9.66 17.24
N VAL A 61 -14.85 8.72 17.39
CA VAL A 61 -15.09 7.27 17.24
C VAL A 61 -14.99 6.58 18.60
N GLU A 62 -16.02 5.84 18.98
CA GLU A 62 -16.20 5.26 20.32
C GLU A 62 -15.21 4.11 20.63
N ARG A 63 -14.59 3.52 19.59
CA ARG A 63 -13.66 2.39 19.70
C ARG A 63 -12.47 2.57 18.76
N GLY A 64 -11.25 2.48 19.29
CA GLY A 64 -10.03 2.58 18.49
C GLY A 64 -9.89 1.52 17.38
N ALA A 65 -10.57 0.38 17.52
CA ALA A 65 -10.62 -0.66 16.49
C ALA A 65 -11.40 -0.22 15.24
N ASP A 66 -12.50 0.50 15.40
CA ASP A 66 -13.35 0.93 14.28
C ASP A 66 -12.63 2.00 13.45
N LEU A 67 -11.82 2.85 14.10
CA LEU A 67 -10.97 3.83 13.44
C LEU A 67 -9.92 3.18 12.53
N LEU A 68 -9.32 2.06 12.97
CA LEU A 68 -8.40 1.28 12.14
C LEU A 68 -9.11 0.65 10.93
N VAL A 69 -10.35 0.17 11.11
CA VAL A 69 -11.16 -0.37 10.02
C VAL A 69 -11.47 0.72 8.99
N TYR A 70 -11.93 1.90 9.42
CA TYR A 70 -12.19 3.01 8.50
C TYR A 70 -10.94 3.44 7.73
N LEU A 71 -9.81 3.61 8.41
CA LEU A 71 -8.54 3.93 7.76
C LEU A 71 -8.11 2.85 6.75
N SER A 72 -8.30 1.57 7.10
CA SER A 72 -7.95 0.45 6.21
C SER A 72 -8.80 0.44 4.94
N ILE A 73 -10.10 0.70 5.05
CA ILE A 73 -11.01 0.78 3.91
C ILE A 73 -10.65 1.97 3.04
N MET A 74 -10.43 3.16 3.62
CA MET A 74 -10.00 4.34 2.88
C MET A 74 -8.68 4.10 2.13
N ALA A 75 -7.69 3.50 2.80
CA ALA A 75 -6.41 3.16 2.18
C ALA A 75 -6.57 2.13 1.04
N LEU A 76 -7.43 1.13 1.22
CA LEU A 76 -7.74 0.15 0.18
C LEU A 76 -8.36 0.82 -1.05
N PHE A 77 -9.36 1.68 -0.88
CA PHE A 77 -9.96 2.42 -1.99
C PHE A 77 -8.92 3.27 -2.73
N PHE A 78 -8.06 3.98 -2.00
CA PHE A 78 -6.99 4.78 -2.60
C PHE A 78 -6.00 3.92 -3.38
N LEU A 79 -5.61 2.75 -2.84
CA LEU A 79 -4.72 1.81 -3.53
C LEU A 79 -5.34 1.24 -4.80
N VAL A 80 -6.62 0.83 -4.74
CA VAL A 80 -7.37 0.37 -5.92
C VAL A 80 -7.42 1.44 -6.98
N PHE A 81 -7.75 2.69 -6.61
CA PHE A 81 -7.73 3.82 -7.53
C PHE A 81 -6.35 4.03 -8.17
N LYS A 82 -5.28 4.02 -7.37
CA LYS A 82 -3.90 4.15 -7.87
C LYS A 82 -3.53 3.03 -8.85
N ILE A 83 -3.99 1.81 -8.60
CA ILE A 83 -3.77 0.66 -9.49
C ILE A 83 -4.49 0.88 -10.83
N ILE A 84 -5.75 1.29 -10.80
CA ILE A 84 -6.55 1.58 -12.02
C ILE A 84 -5.84 2.63 -12.87
N VAL A 85 -5.42 3.75 -12.28
CA VAL A 85 -4.70 4.81 -13.00
C VAL A 85 -3.39 4.30 -13.63
N LYS A 86 -2.65 3.44 -12.90
CA LYS A 86 -1.42 2.84 -13.41
C LYS A 86 -1.69 1.87 -14.57
N LEU A 87 -2.77 1.10 -14.49
CA LEU A 87 -3.20 0.19 -15.56
C LEU A 87 -3.55 0.98 -16.83
N GLU A 88 -4.37 2.03 -16.74
CA GLU A 88 -4.70 2.83 -17.92
C GLU A 88 -3.48 3.51 -18.56
N LYS A 89 -2.48 3.89 -17.76
CA LYS A 89 -1.21 4.42 -18.29
C LYS A 89 -0.47 3.34 -19.07
N MET A 90 -0.42 2.13 -18.53
CA MET A 90 0.23 0.98 -19.17
C MET A 90 -0.46 0.62 -20.49
N ASP A 91 -1.79 0.59 -20.52
CA ASP A 91 -2.57 0.34 -21.75
C ASP A 91 -2.28 1.39 -22.84
N ARG A 92 -2.18 2.66 -22.46
CA ARG A 92 -1.80 3.76 -23.38
C ARG A 92 -0.39 3.58 -23.92
N ASP A 93 0.55 3.18 -23.08
CA ASP A 93 1.93 2.99 -23.51
C ASP A 93 2.09 1.75 -24.41
N ILE A 94 1.39 0.65 -24.11
CA ILE A 94 1.30 -0.52 -25.00
C ILE A 94 0.73 -0.11 -26.36
N THR A 95 -0.38 0.65 -26.37
CA THR A 95 -1.01 1.13 -27.60
C THR A 95 -0.05 1.95 -28.46
N LYS A 96 0.76 2.83 -27.86
CA LYS A 96 1.78 3.61 -28.59
C LYS A 96 2.84 2.72 -29.20
N VAL A 97 3.33 1.72 -28.46
CA VAL A 97 4.37 0.78 -28.93
C VAL A 97 3.85 -0.04 -30.10
N VAL A 98 2.65 -0.62 -29.98
CA VAL A 98 2.02 -1.41 -31.05
C VAL A 98 1.78 -0.56 -32.30
N ARG A 99 1.27 0.68 -32.13
CA ARG A 99 1.05 1.60 -33.25
C ARG A 99 2.35 1.98 -33.96
N LYS A 100 3.41 2.24 -33.20
CA LYS A 100 4.72 2.55 -33.77
C LYS A 100 5.23 1.37 -34.60
N ASN A 101 5.18 0.16 -34.04
CA ASN A 101 5.64 -1.04 -34.74
C ASN A 101 4.88 -1.27 -36.06
N ALA A 102 3.55 -1.11 -36.05
CA ALA A 102 2.73 -1.27 -37.25
C ALA A 102 3.04 -0.23 -38.35
N LEU A 103 3.33 1.03 -37.96
CA LEU A 103 3.74 2.07 -38.91
C LEU A 103 5.15 1.82 -39.47
N ASP A 104 6.08 1.38 -38.61
CA ASP A 104 7.46 1.06 -39.01
C ASP A 104 7.51 -0.16 -39.95
N GLU A 105 6.60 -1.14 -39.79
CA GLU A 105 6.44 -2.28 -40.71
C GLU A 105 5.86 -1.84 -42.05
N ALA A 106 4.81 -1.01 -42.06
CA ALA A 106 4.18 -0.51 -43.29
C ALA A 106 5.08 0.41 -44.13
N GLN A 107 6.16 0.97 -43.56
CA GLN A 107 7.16 1.78 -44.29
C GLN A 107 8.32 0.96 -44.86
N LYS A 108 8.46 -0.31 -44.48
CA LYS A 108 9.54 -1.20 -44.96
C LYS A 108 9.15 -2.00 -46.20
N ASP A 109 7.86 -2.09 -46.49
CA ASP A 109 7.29 -2.62 -47.75
C ASP A 109 7.07 -1.48 -48.77
#